data_AF-A0A6A6QVY5-F1
#
_entry.id   AF-A0A6A6QVY5-F1
#
_cell.length_a   1.000
_cell.length_b   1.000
_cell.length_c   1.000
_cell.angle_alpha   90.00
_cell.angle_beta   90.00
_cell.angle_gamma   90.00
#
_symmetry.space_group_name_H-M   'P 1'
#
loop_
_entity.id
_entity.type
_entity.pdbx_description
1 polymer ?
#
loop_
_entity_poly.entity_id
_entity_poly.type
_entity_poly.pdbx_seq_one_letter_code
_entity_poly.pdbx_strand_id
1 'polypeptide(L)'
;SRFRPVDILDILNIESFRTSHFNLGVPALLRNQFRHIPAISRWFNPYPSKPGFHQLNAAYLEPHGSVIVPLELTRATHPLSDSIPDDAEYHSQTFQRFEAPLSVFLAASSSPHASPGNLYLAQCSLDSLPLPLQADLPTPDVILKVGKGDLYANSLWLGRPPTRTPLHRDPNPNIFVQLAGQKVVRLLEPEIGRAVYERSRSANGHANIRGQEMMEGQEMERLEDAVWGENGETKGWEAILGSGDGLFIPKGWWHSVRSFGDGISGSVNWWFR
;
A
#
# COMPACT_ATOMS: atom_id res chain seq x y z
N SER A 1 -11.48 -3.65 -20.30
CA SER A 1 -10.45 -3.30 -19.30
C SER A 1 -9.31 -4.31 -19.37
N ARG A 2 -8.05 -3.89 -19.22
CA ARG A 2 -6.86 -4.79 -19.21
C ARG A 2 -6.76 -5.64 -17.95
N PHE A 3 -7.34 -5.14 -16.86
CA PHE A 3 -7.39 -5.82 -15.59
C PHE A 3 -8.83 -6.27 -15.31
N ARG A 4 -9.01 -7.56 -15.03
CA ARG A 4 -10.29 -8.12 -14.61
C ARG A 4 -10.48 -7.97 -13.10
N PRO A 5 -11.71 -7.82 -12.59
CA PRO A 5 -11.94 -7.73 -11.15
C PRO A 5 -11.51 -9.02 -10.45
N VAL A 6 -10.93 -8.90 -9.25
CA VAL A 6 -10.69 -10.02 -8.33
C VAL A 6 -12.00 -10.58 -7.81
N ASP A 7 -12.07 -11.90 -7.65
CA ASP A 7 -13.22 -12.60 -7.08
C ASP A 7 -13.54 -12.07 -5.67
N ILE A 8 -14.83 -11.80 -5.43
CA ILE A 8 -15.30 -11.18 -4.20
C ILE A 8 -15.85 -12.25 -3.25
N LEU A 9 -15.39 -12.21 -2.00
CA LEU A 9 -15.92 -13.02 -0.90
C LEU A 9 -16.59 -12.10 0.12
N ASP A 10 -17.93 -12.07 0.10
CA ASP A 10 -18.76 -11.32 1.06
C ASP A 10 -18.86 -12.01 2.43
N ILE A 11 -18.50 -13.30 2.50
CA ILE A 11 -18.44 -14.08 3.74
C ILE A 11 -17.14 -14.88 3.74
N LEU A 12 -16.29 -14.62 4.72
CA LEU A 12 -15.04 -15.37 4.91
C LEU A 12 -15.28 -16.66 5.70
N ASN A 13 -15.67 -17.71 5.00
CA ASN A 13 -15.59 -19.07 5.54
C ASN A 13 -14.15 -19.61 5.36
N ILE A 14 -13.48 -19.96 6.45
CA ILE A 14 -12.07 -20.38 6.43
C ILE A 14 -11.83 -21.63 5.59
N GLU A 15 -12.72 -22.61 5.63
CA GLU A 15 -12.55 -23.86 4.88
C GLU A 15 -12.69 -23.63 3.38
N SER A 16 -13.76 -22.95 2.96
CA SER A 16 -13.97 -22.59 1.55
C SER A 16 -12.87 -21.67 1.02
N PHE A 17 -12.41 -20.70 1.84
CA PHE A 17 -11.29 -19.84 1.46
C PHE A 17 -9.99 -20.63 1.30
N ARG A 18 -9.74 -21.61 2.19
CA ARG A 18 -8.56 -22.46 2.12
C ARG A 18 -8.53 -23.25 0.80
N THR A 19 -9.65 -23.88 0.43
CA THR A 19 -9.71 -24.75 -0.74
C THR A 19 -9.79 -23.97 -2.06
N SER A 20 -10.56 -22.89 -2.12
CA SER A 20 -10.84 -22.18 -3.38
C SER A 20 -9.84 -21.06 -3.71
N HIS A 21 -9.11 -20.51 -2.72
CA HIS A 21 -8.19 -19.40 -2.96
C HIS A 21 -6.79 -19.67 -2.42
N PHE A 22 -6.66 -20.01 -1.13
CA PHE A 22 -5.34 -20.15 -0.50
C PHE A 22 -4.53 -21.28 -1.14
N ASN A 23 -5.08 -22.50 -1.22
CA ASN A 23 -4.38 -23.65 -1.78
C ASN A 23 -4.17 -23.53 -3.30
N LEU A 24 -5.12 -22.90 -4.01
CA LEU A 24 -5.02 -22.69 -5.46
C LEU A 24 -4.13 -21.51 -5.84
N GLY A 25 -3.72 -20.68 -4.86
CA GLY A 25 -2.90 -19.51 -5.12
C GLY A 25 -3.59 -18.44 -5.96
N VAL A 26 -4.89 -18.22 -5.72
CA VAL A 26 -5.73 -17.25 -6.46
C VAL A 26 -6.12 -16.09 -5.54
N PRO A 27 -5.99 -14.82 -5.97
CA PRO A 27 -6.35 -13.67 -5.15
C PRO A 27 -7.84 -13.64 -4.82
N ALA A 28 -8.18 -12.99 -3.70
CA ALA A 28 -9.58 -12.83 -3.27
C ALA A 28 -9.79 -11.47 -2.59
N LEU A 29 -10.86 -10.77 -2.95
CA LEU A 29 -11.31 -9.55 -2.28
C LEU A 29 -12.29 -9.92 -1.17
N LEU A 30 -11.84 -9.80 0.07
CA LEU A 30 -12.58 -10.07 1.29
C LEU A 30 -13.40 -8.83 1.69
N ARG A 31 -14.57 -8.67 1.08
CA ARG A 31 -15.40 -7.46 1.18
C ARG A 31 -15.93 -7.28 2.60
N ASN A 32 -15.67 -6.13 3.22
CA ASN A 32 -16.15 -5.75 4.56
C ASN A 32 -15.81 -6.72 5.72
N GLN A 33 -14.89 -7.67 5.52
CA GLN A 33 -14.61 -8.71 6.53
C GLN A 33 -13.82 -8.18 7.74
N PHE A 34 -13.21 -7.00 7.63
CA PHE A 34 -12.29 -6.44 8.63
C PHE A 34 -12.79 -5.14 9.27
N ARG A 35 -14.08 -4.80 9.08
CA ARG A 35 -14.71 -3.60 9.67
C ARG A 35 -14.65 -3.51 11.20
N HIS A 36 -14.34 -4.62 11.86
CA HIS A 36 -14.26 -4.74 13.32
C HIS A 36 -12.89 -4.38 13.89
N ILE A 37 -11.88 -4.12 13.04
CA ILE A 37 -10.55 -3.72 13.49
C ILE A 37 -10.65 -2.37 14.25
N PRO A 38 -10.23 -2.30 15.53
CA PRO A 38 -10.41 -1.10 16.34
C PRO A 38 -9.75 0.16 15.76
N ALA A 39 -8.60 0.03 15.09
CA ALA A 39 -7.92 1.16 14.46
C ALA A 39 -8.82 1.94 13.49
N ILE A 40 -9.77 1.28 12.81
CA ILE A 40 -10.68 1.94 11.85
C ILE A 40 -11.48 3.06 12.53
N SER A 41 -12.03 2.79 13.72
CA SER A 41 -12.86 3.77 14.44
C SER A 41 -12.06 4.63 15.42
N ARG A 42 -10.88 4.17 15.88
CA ARG A 42 -10.05 4.90 16.84
C ARG A 42 -9.10 5.89 16.18
N TRP A 43 -8.51 5.54 15.04
CA TRP A 43 -7.43 6.31 14.42
C TRP A 43 -7.92 7.28 13.36
N PHE A 44 -9.16 7.14 12.89
CA PHE A 44 -9.69 7.91 11.78
C PHE A 44 -11.03 8.55 12.15
N ASN A 45 -11.12 9.85 11.90
CA ASN A 45 -12.36 10.60 12.03
C ASN A 45 -12.92 10.91 10.62
N PRO A 46 -14.24 10.84 10.40
CA PRO A 46 -14.84 11.31 9.17
C PRO A 46 -14.48 12.78 8.91
N TYR A 47 -14.23 13.14 7.66
CA TYR A 47 -13.97 14.52 7.27
C TYR A 47 -15.30 15.30 7.29
N PRO A 48 -15.46 16.35 8.12
CA PRO A 48 -16.76 17.02 8.27
C PRO A 48 -17.28 17.64 6.97
N SER A 49 -16.39 18.15 6.13
CA SER A 49 -16.73 18.82 4.87
C SER A 49 -16.71 17.92 3.64
N LYS A 50 -16.25 16.66 3.75
CA LYS A 50 -16.10 15.75 2.61
C LYS A 50 -16.53 14.32 3.00
N PRO A 51 -17.82 13.97 2.83
CA PRO A 51 -18.33 12.64 3.12
C PRO A 51 -17.53 11.53 2.41
N GLY A 52 -17.28 10.43 3.10
CA GLY A 52 -16.51 9.29 2.58
C GLY A 52 -14.99 9.39 2.76
N PHE A 53 -14.47 10.57 3.05
CA PHE A 53 -13.05 10.77 3.37
C PHE A 53 -12.82 10.87 4.87
N HIS A 54 -11.58 10.61 5.29
CA HIS A 54 -11.21 10.55 6.69
C HIS A 54 -9.96 11.39 6.94
N GLN A 55 -9.85 11.90 8.16
CA GLN A 55 -8.64 12.51 8.71
C GLN A 55 -8.15 11.66 9.88
N LEU A 56 -6.88 11.83 10.26
CA LEU A 56 -6.37 11.17 11.47
C LEU A 56 -7.05 11.72 12.72
N ASN A 57 -7.31 10.85 13.67
CA ASN A 57 -7.74 11.22 15.01
C ASN A 57 -6.54 11.70 15.82
N ALA A 58 -6.16 12.96 15.62
CA ALA A 58 -5.00 13.56 16.27
C ALA A 58 -5.08 13.43 17.80
N ALA A 59 -6.25 13.67 18.40
CA ALA A 59 -6.44 13.56 19.85
C ALA A 59 -6.12 12.16 20.40
N TYR A 60 -6.35 11.10 19.62
CA TYR A 60 -6.01 9.72 20.02
C TYR A 60 -4.54 9.36 19.75
N LEU A 61 -3.97 9.87 18.65
CA LEU A 61 -2.61 9.48 18.20
C LEU A 61 -1.49 10.36 18.79
N GLU A 62 -1.76 11.62 19.12
CA GLU A 62 -0.80 12.57 19.69
C GLU A 62 -0.11 12.09 20.98
N PRO A 63 -0.80 11.42 21.93
CA PRO A 63 -0.14 10.83 23.11
C PRO A 63 0.96 9.82 22.77
N HIS A 64 0.94 9.25 21.55
CA HIS A 64 1.94 8.32 21.04
C HIS A 64 2.97 9.00 20.13
N GLY A 65 2.92 10.32 19.96
CA GLY A 65 3.69 11.08 18.96
C GLY A 65 5.22 10.99 19.11
N SER A 66 5.74 10.56 20.27
CA SER A 66 7.18 10.38 20.49
C SER A 66 7.74 9.07 19.93
N VAL A 67 6.91 8.09 19.57
CA VAL A 67 7.40 6.84 18.96
C VAL A 67 8.08 7.14 17.63
N ILE A 68 9.24 6.54 17.42
CA ILE A 68 9.99 6.67 16.17
C ILE A 68 9.38 5.72 15.14
N VAL A 69 9.09 6.26 13.94
CA VAL A 69 8.49 5.52 12.84
C VAL A 69 9.26 5.77 11.53
N PRO A 70 9.26 4.78 10.61
CA PRO A 70 9.81 4.94 9.28
C PRO A 70 8.91 5.83 8.43
N LEU A 71 9.50 6.83 7.80
CA LEU A 71 8.84 7.77 6.91
C LEU A 71 9.55 7.82 5.56
N GLU A 72 8.73 7.92 4.52
CA GLU A 72 9.14 8.12 3.14
C GLU A 72 8.66 9.51 2.69
N LEU A 73 9.55 10.32 2.15
CA LEU A 73 9.24 11.63 1.59
C LEU A 73 9.50 11.62 0.10
N THR A 74 8.44 11.82 -0.69
CA THR A 74 8.54 12.01 -2.13
C THR A 74 8.31 13.48 -2.47
N ARG A 75 9.22 14.11 -3.20
CA ARG A 75 9.07 15.49 -3.70
C ARG A 75 9.15 15.50 -5.22
N ALA A 76 8.25 16.24 -5.87
CA ALA A 76 8.41 16.58 -7.27
C ALA A 76 9.55 17.59 -7.40
N THR A 77 10.53 17.34 -8.27
CA THR A 77 11.50 18.35 -8.64
C THR A 77 11.01 19.03 -9.91
N HIS A 78 10.59 20.28 -9.79
CA HIS A 78 10.48 21.14 -10.96
C HIS A 78 11.89 21.40 -11.50
N PRO A 79 12.15 21.26 -12.80
CA PRO A 79 13.44 21.64 -13.36
C PRO A 79 13.68 23.13 -13.11
N LEU A 80 14.75 23.44 -12.39
CA LEU A 80 15.28 24.80 -12.24
C LEU A 80 16.07 25.17 -13.51
N SER A 81 15.44 25.22 -14.69
CA SER A 81 16.05 25.87 -15.86
C SER A 81 15.05 26.06 -17.01
N ASP A 82 14.90 27.29 -17.48
CA ASP A 82 14.18 27.70 -18.71
C ASP A 82 14.87 27.22 -20.01
N SER A 83 15.55 26.07 -20.02
CA SER A 83 16.43 25.68 -21.13
C SER A 83 16.49 24.19 -21.46
N ILE A 84 15.42 23.42 -21.22
CA ILE A 84 15.28 22.04 -21.73
C ILE A 84 14.20 22.02 -22.82
N PRO A 85 14.43 21.38 -24.00
CA PRO A 85 13.44 21.29 -25.06
C PRO A 85 12.13 20.63 -24.58
N ASP A 86 10.99 21.10 -25.08
CA ASP A 86 9.61 20.73 -24.72
C ASP A 86 9.26 19.23 -24.78
N ASP A 87 10.14 18.37 -25.30
CA ASP A 87 9.84 16.94 -25.57
C ASP A 87 10.46 15.94 -24.57
N ALA A 88 10.99 16.41 -23.44
CA ALA A 88 11.53 15.53 -22.39
C ALA A 88 10.98 15.89 -21.01
N GLU A 89 9.73 15.51 -20.75
CA GLU A 89 9.06 15.62 -19.46
C GLU A 89 9.64 14.58 -18.46
N TYR A 90 10.93 14.70 -18.14
CA TYR A 90 11.52 13.99 -17.01
C TYR A 90 10.98 14.65 -15.73
N HIS A 91 9.88 14.14 -15.22
CA HIS A 91 9.46 14.39 -13.85
C HIS A 91 10.47 13.74 -12.92
N SER A 92 11.61 14.39 -12.72
CA SER A 92 12.51 13.99 -11.64
C SER A 92 11.72 14.09 -10.33
N GLN A 93 11.76 13.01 -9.57
CA GLN A 93 11.17 12.92 -8.25
C GLN A 93 12.30 12.47 -7.33
N THR A 94 12.41 13.12 -6.18
CA THR A 94 13.35 12.70 -5.14
C THR A 94 12.60 11.86 -4.13
N PHE A 95 13.19 10.74 -3.72
CA PHE A 95 12.67 9.89 -2.67
C PHE A 95 13.69 9.78 -1.53
N GLN A 96 13.22 9.97 -0.31
CA GLN A 96 14.05 9.81 0.88
C GLN A 96 13.31 8.99 1.93
N ARG A 97 13.99 7.98 2.47
CA ARG A 97 13.54 7.25 3.67
C ARG A 97 14.32 7.71 4.89
N PHE A 98 13.63 7.92 6.01
CA PHE A 98 14.23 8.31 7.28
C PHE A 98 13.33 7.90 8.46
N GLU A 99 13.91 7.87 9.66
CA GLU A 99 13.18 7.62 10.90
C GLU A 99 12.89 8.96 11.60
N ALA A 100 11.68 9.17 12.09
CA ALA A 100 11.35 10.35 12.90
C ALA A 100 10.19 10.07 13.88
N PRO A 101 9.97 10.94 14.88
CA PRO A 101 8.79 10.83 15.74
C PRO A 101 7.48 10.86 14.95
N LEU A 102 6.50 10.04 15.33
CA LEU A 102 5.16 10.00 14.74
C LEU A 102 4.50 11.39 14.69
N SER A 103 4.80 12.26 15.65
CA SER A 103 4.33 13.64 15.68
C SER A 103 4.69 14.44 14.43
N VAL A 104 5.82 14.14 13.77
CA VAL A 104 6.20 14.75 12.48
C VAL A 104 5.19 14.40 11.40
N PHE A 105 4.80 13.12 11.32
CA PHE A 105 3.78 12.66 10.39
C PHE A 105 2.39 13.22 10.70
N LEU A 106 2.02 13.27 11.98
CA LEU A 106 0.73 13.85 12.42
C LEU A 106 0.64 15.33 12.06
N ALA A 107 1.70 16.11 12.31
CA ALA A 107 1.75 17.54 11.99
C ALA A 107 1.64 17.77 10.47
N ALA A 108 2.39 17.02 9.66
CA ALA A 108 2.29 17.08 8.20
C ALA A 108 0.90 16.68 7.68
N SER A 109 0.29 15.67 8.30
CA SER A 109 -1.04 15.14 7.95
C SER A 109 -2.21 16.02 8.38
N SER A 110 -1.97 17.01 9.24
CA SER A 110 -2.97 18.00 9.67
C SER A 110 -2.83 19.33 8.93
N SER A 111 -1.70 19.57 8.26
CA SER A 111 -1.47 20.84 7.55
C SER A 111 -2.46 21.03 6.40
N PRO A 112 -3.17 22.17 6.32
CA PRO A 112 -4.06 22.48 5.21
C PRO A 112 -3.29 22.88 3.95
N HIS A 113 -2.02 23.25 4.07
CA HIS A 113 -1.17 23.58 2.93
C HIS A 113 -0.56 22.31 2.34
N ALA A 114 -0.67 22.16 1.02
CA ALA A 114 0.07 21.15 0.29
C ALA A 114 1.57 21.41 0.53
N SER A 115 2.19 20.58 1.36
CA SER A 115 3.64 20.58 1.47
C SER A 115 4.22 20.18 0.11
N PRO A 116 5.39 20.71 -0.30
CA PRO A 116 6.02 20.38 -1.60
C PRO A 116 6.44 18.90 -1.74
N GLY A 117 6.14 18.07 -0.75
CA GLY A 117 6.31 16.62 -0.82
C GLY A 117 5.21 15.87 -0.07
N ASN A 118 5.04 14.61 -0.44
CA ASN A 118 4.13 13.70 0.23
C ASN A 118 4.90 12.86 1.25
N LEU A 119 4.47 12.90 2.50
CA LEU A 119 5.06 12.12 3.59
C LEU A 119 4.20 10.86 3.79
N TYR A 120 4.84 9.71 3.76
CA TYR A 120 4.21 8.40 3.84
C TYR A 120 4.87 7.59 4.96
N LEU A 121 4.10 7.23 5.99
CA LEU A 121 4.52 6.22 6.95
C LEU A 121 4.39 4.88 6.26
N ALA A 122 5.51 4.21 6.05
CA ALA A 122 5.61 3.04 5.17
C ALA A 122 6.44 1.94 5.82
N GLN A 123 6.02 0.68 5.62
CA GLN A 123 6.70 -0.49 6.18
C GLN A 123 6.96 -0.40 7.70
N CYS A 124 6.04 0.23 8.45
CA CYS A 124 6.16 0.34 9.90
C CYS A 124 5.69 -0.95 10.56
N SER A 125 6.60 -1.69 11.18
CA SER A 125 6.24 -2.89 11.94
C SER A 125 5.30 -2.54 13.09
N LEU A 126 4.27 -3.34 13.31
CA LEU A 126 3.38 -3.15 14.46
C LEU A 126 4.13 -3.36 15.77
N ASP A 127 5.12 -4.26 15.81
CA ASP A 127 5.90 -4.56 17.01
C ASP A 127 6.73 -3.36 17.49
N SER A 128 7.00 -2.37 16.62
CA SER A 128 7.68 -1.12 16.99
C SER A 128 6.74 -0.05 17.54
N LEU A 129 5.42 -0.24 17.45
CA LEU A 129 4.43 0.72 17.97
C LEU A 129 4.20 0.54 19.49
N PRO A 130 3.68 1.55 20.20
CA PRO A 130 3.27 1.37 21.59
C PRO A 130 2.12 0.35 21.73
N LEU A 131 2.07 -0.39 22.84
CA LEU A 131 1.08 -1.44 23.09
C LEU A 131 -0.39 -1.05 22.81
N PRO A 132 -0.87 0.18 23.15
CA PRO A 132 -2.23 0.57 22.81
C PRO A 132 -2.50 0.58 21.29
N LEU A 133 -1.54 1.03 20.48
CA LEU A 133 -1.67 1.03 19.02
C LEU A 133 -1.55 -0.40 18.45
N GLN A 134 -0.72 -1.25 19.05
CA GLN A 134 -0.66 -2.68 18.67
C GLN A 134 -2.00 -3.38 18.91
N ALA A 135 -2.64 -3.13 20.06
CA ALA A 135 -3.92 -3.72 20.43
C ALA A 135 -5.07 -3.32 19.49
N ASP A 136 -4.93 -2.19 18.78
CA ASP A 136 -5.91 -1.73 17.80
C ASP A 136 -5.82 -2.43 16.44
N LEU A 137 -4.75 -3.20 16.21
CA LEU A 137 -4.46 -3.93 14.97
C LEU A 137 -4.22 -5.42 15.26
N PRO A 138 -5.21 -6.14 15.83
CA PRO A 138 -5.04 -7.56 16.14
C PRO A 138 -4.77 -8.38 14.88
N THR A 139 -3.98 -9.44 15.01
CA THR A 139 -3.77 -10.40 13.92
C THR A 139 -5.11 -11.04 13.53
N PRO A 140 -5.55 -10.94 12.26
CA PRO A 140 -6.82 -11.51 11.87
C PRO A 140 -6.86 -13.04 11.97
N ASP A 141 -8.00 -13.58 12.42
CA ASP A 141 -8.25 -15.02 12.59
C ASP A 141 -7.91 -15.87 11.36
N VAL A 142 -8.14 -15.33 10.16
CA VAL A 142 -7.84 -16.05 8.91
C VAL A 142 -6.36 -16.43 8.80
N ILE A 143 -5.48 -15.60 9.33
CA ILE A 143 -4.03 -15.83 9.30
C ILE A 143 -3.67 -17.02 10.18
N LEU A 144 -4.27 -17.08 11.37
CA LEU A 144 -4.03 -18.13 12.35
C LEU A 144 -4.63 -19.48 11.93
N LYS A 145 -5.63 -19.46 11.04
CA LYS A 145 -6.45 -20.64 10.73
C LYS A 145 -6.28 -21.18 9.31
N VAL A 146 -5.89 -20.38 8.31
CA VAL A 146 -5.91 -20.84 6.91
C VAL A 146 -4.70 -21.70 6.54
N GLY A 147 -3.51 -21.34 7.04
CA GLY A 147 -2.23 -22.00 6.77
C GLY A 147 -1.66 -22.69 8.00
N LYS A 148 -0.36 -22.54 8.23
CA LYS A 148 0.32 -23.05 9.43
C LYS A 148 0.02 -22.20 10.68
N GLY A 149 -0.50 -21.00 10.47
CA GLY A 149 -0.90 -20.10 11.53
C GLY A 149 0.23 -19.26 12.09
N ASP A 150 1.43 -19.30 11.48
CA ASP A 150 2.56 -18.46 11.89
C ASP A 150 2.56 -17.12 11.13
N LEU A 151 2.47 -16.04 11.90
CA LEU A 151 2.69 -14.69 11.41
C LEU A 151 4.18 -14.49 11.13
N TYR A 152 4.52 -14.14 9.90
CA TYR A 152 5.89 -13.87 9.49
C TYR A 152 6.28 -12.41 9.72
N ALA A 153 5.43 -11.47 9.32
CA ALA A 153 5.65 -10.04 9.48
C ALA A 153 4.33 -9.28 9.33
N ASN A 154 4.32 -8.04 9.79
CA ASN A 154 3.22 -7.10 9.60
C ASN A 154 3.78 -5.70 9.30
N SER A 155 3.00 -4.89 8.59
CA SER A 155 3.38 -3.50 8.28
C SER A 155 2.16 -2.60 8.21
N LEU A 156 2.25 -1.47 8.90
CA LEU A 156 1.34 -0.34 8.80
C LEU A 156 1.79 0.63 7.70
N TRP A 157 0.81 1.18 7.01
CA TRP A 157 0.98 2.20 5.99
C TRP A 157 -0.03 3.33 6.17
N LEU A 158 0.43 4.57 6.32
CA LEU A 158 -0.42 5.77 6.46
C LEU A 158 0.11 6.90 5.60
N GLY A 159 -0.75 7.55 4.82
CA GLY A 159 -0.38 8.74 4.07
C GLY A 159 -1.55 9.45 3.42
N ARG A 160 -1.30 10.66 2.92
CA ARG A 160 -2.28 11.39 2.11
C ARG A 160 -2.20 10.89 0.66
N PRO A 161 -3.33 10.53 0.01
CA PRO A 161 -3.31 10.27 -1.42
C PRO A 161 -2.84 11.50 -2.21
N PRO A 162 -2.18 11.29 -3.37
CA PRO A 162 -1.82 10.00 -3.95
C PRO A 162 -0.58 9.39 -3.29
N THR A 163 -0.67 8.12 -2.92
CA THR A 163 0.47 7.28 -2.55
C THR A 163 0.60 6.16 -3.58
N ARG A 164 1.83 5.74 -3.85
CA ARG A 164 2.09 4.64 -4.79
C ARG A 164 3.10 3.67 -4.21
N THR A 165 2.87 2.39 -4.49
CA THR A 165 3.84 1.32 -4.28
C THR A 165 4.06 0.64 -5.63
N PRO A 166 5.26 0.78 -6.23
CA PRO A 166 5.58 0.21 -7.53
C PRO A 166 5.39 -1.31 -7.58
N LEU A 167 5.40 -1.86 -8.80
CA LEU A 167 5.21 -3.29 -9.02
C LEU A 167 6.30 -4.12 -8.31
N HIS A 168 5.89 -5.00 -7.40
CA HIS A 168 6.78 -5.89 -6.66
C HIS A 168 6.07 -7.20 -6.31
N ARG A 169 6.79 -8.14 -5.68
CA ARG A 169 6.21 -9.37 -5.13
C ARG A 169 6.79 -9.69 -3.76
N ASP A 170 5.98 -10.32 -2.93
CA ASP A 170 6.35 -10.70 -1.56
C ASP A 170 6.80 -12.16 -1.44
N PRO A 171 7.56 -12.53 -0.38
CA PRO A 171 8.08 -13.88 -0.23
C PRO A 171 7.03 -14.87 0.32
N ASN A 172 5.98 -14.34 0.94
CA ASN A 172 4.92 -15.08 1.62
C ASN A 172 3.54 -14.56 1.18
N PRO A 173 2.47 -15.37 1.32
CA PRO A 173 1.10 -14.86 1.18
C PRO A 173 0.84 -13.69 2.13
N ASN A 174 -0.07 -12.79 1.70
CA ASN A 174 -0.35 -11.53 2.38
C ASN A 174 -1.86 -11.31 2.50
N ILE A 175 -2.32 -10.90 3.67
CA ILE A 175 -3.62 -10.28 3.86
C ILE A 175 -3.39 -8.76 3.97
N PHE A 176 -3.73 -8.04 2.90
CA PHE A 176 -3.73 -6.58 2.86
C PHE A 176 -5.10 -6.08 3.31
N VAL A 177 -5.20 -5.22 4.33
CA VAL A 177 -6.48 -4.65 4.79
C VAL A 177 -6.46 -3.14 4.70
N GLN A 178 -7.51 -2.58 4.13
CA GLN A 178 -7.71 -1.14 4.05
C GLN A 178 -8.43 -0.64 5.31
N LEU A 179 -7.81 0.29 6.03
CA LEU A 179 -8.35 0.87 7.26
C LEU A 179 -9.15 2.15 6.99
N ALA A 180 -8.65 3.03 6.12
CA ALA A 180 -9.29 4.29 5.76
C ALA A 180 -8.93 4.74 4.34
N GLY A 181 -9.79 5.52 3.70
CA GLY A 181 -9.62 5.94 2.30
C GLY A 181 -9.75 4.78 1.31
N GLN A 182 -9.27 4.98 0.08
CA GLN A 182 -9.38 3.99 -0.99
C GLN A 182 -8.03 3.68 -1.64
N LYS A 183 -7.82 2.41 -1.99
CA LYS A 183 -6.66 1.94 -2.75
C LYS A 183 -7.10 1.03 -3.89
N VAL A 184 -6.45 1.18 -5.05
CA VAL A 184 -6.52 0.23 -6.16
C VAL A 184 -5.27 -0.62 -6.12
N VAL A 185 -5.43 -1.94 -6.19
CA VAL A 185 -4.34 -2.91 -6.30
C VAL A 185 -4.46 -3.62 -7.63
N ARG A 186 -3.41 -3.55 -8.44
CA ARG A 186 -3.27 -4.33 -9.68
C ARG A 186 -2.33 -5.49 -9.43
N LEU A 187 -2.76 -6.68 -9.83
CA LEU A 187 -2.16 -7.97 -9.53
C LEU A 187 -1.80 -8.69 -10.83
N LEU A 188 -0.59 -9.24 -10.90
CA LEU A 188 -0.14 -10.07 -12.02
C LEU A 188 0.26 -11.45 -11.50
N GLU A 189 -0.08 -12.47 -12.28
CA GLU A 189 0.42 -13.82 -12.05
C GLU A 189 1.96 -13.84 -12.05
N PRO A 190 2.60 -14.76 -11.31
CA PRO A 190 4.04 -14.78 -11.09
C PRO A 190 4.88 -14.66 -12.38
N GLU A 191 4.50 -15.40 -13.42
CA GLU A 191 5.16 -15.47 -14.72
C GLU A 191 4.98 -14.17 -15.51
N ILE A 192 3.77 -13.60 -15.51
CA ILE A 192 3.46 -12.35 -16.20
C ILE A 192 4.22 -11.20 -15.55
N GLY A 193 4.14 -11.07 -14.22
CA GLY A 193 4.83 -10.01 -13.51
C GLY A 193 6.35 -10.13 -13.61
N ARG A 194 6.89 -11.36 -13.65
CA ARG A 194 8.31 -11.59 -13.91
C ARG A 194 8.71 -11.12 -15.31
N ALA A 195 7.93 -11.44 -16.33
CA ALA A 195 8.20 -11.00 -17.70
C ALA A 195 8.08 -9.47 -17.87
N VAL A 196 7.13 -8.84 -17.18
CA VAL A 196 7.04 -7.36 -17.12
C VAL A 196 8.28 -6.78 -16.46
N TYR A 197 8.67 -7.31 -15.30
CA TYR A 197 9.85 -6.86 -14.58
C TYR A 197 11.13 -7.00 -15.42
N GLU A 198 11.37 -8.17 -16.01
CA GLU A 198 12.54 -8.44 -16.85
C GLU A 198 12.64 -7.51 -18.06
N ARG A 199 11.51 -7.13 -18.68
CA ARG A 199 11.48 -6.17 -19.80
C ARG A 199 11.73 -4.73 -19.37
N SER A 200 11.33 -4.35 -18.17
CA SER A 200 11.49 -2.99 -17.66
C SER A 200 12.88 -2.73 -17.05
N ARG A 201 13.62 -3.79 -16.69
CA ARG A 201 14.98 -3.70 -16.15
C ARG A 201 15.93 -3.00 -17.13
N SER A 202 16.66 -2.01 -16.61
CA SER A 202 17.81 -1.43 -17.29
C SER A 202 19.06 -2.31 -17.07
N ALA A 203 20.07 -2.22 -17.95
CA ALA A 203 21.33 -2.95 -17.79
C ALA A 203 22.06 -2.66 -16.46
N ASN A 204 21.80 -1.49 -15.85
CA ASN A 204 22.30 -1.07 -14.54
C ASN A 204 21.25 -1.16 -13.41
N GLY A 205 20.14 -1.88 -13.62
CA GLY A 205 19.01 -1.94 -12.68
C GLY A 205 19.31 -2.76 -11.42
N HIS A 206 18.77 -2.33 -10.28
CA HIS A 206 18.92 -3.00 -9.00
C HIS A 206 18.18 -4.34 -8.96
N ALA A 207 18.77 -5.37 -8.34
CA ALA A 207 18.13 -6.68 -8.19
C ALA A 207 17.03 -6.69 -7.11
N ASN A 208 16.99 -5.66 -6.26
CA ASN A 208 16.06 -5.54 -5.15
C ASN A 208 14.74 -4.94 -5.62
N ILE A 209 13.64 -5.69 -5.47
CA ILE A 209 12.29 -5.29 -5.87
C ILE A 209 11.41 -4.89 -4.68
N ARG A 210 11.99 -4.49 -3.54
CA ARG A 210 11.26 -4.28 -2.27
C ARG A 210 11.77 -3.11 -1.43
N GLY A 211 12.75 -2.36 -1.93
CA GLY A 211 13.45 -1.32 -1.20
C GLY A 211 13.35 0.03 -1.91
N GLN A 212 14.08 1.01 -1.38
CA GLN A 212 14.15 2.36 -1.94
C GLN A 212 14.52 2.36 -3.43
N GLU A 213 15.27 1.36 -3.90
CA GLU A 213 15.70 1.26 -5.29
C GLU A 213 14.54 1.15 -6.28
N MET A 214 13.35 0.71 -5.83
CA MET A 214 12.16 0.63 -6.69
C MET A 214 11.45 1.97 -6.88
N MET A 215 11.82 3.00 -6.11
CA MET A 215 11.10 4.28 -6.05
C MET A 215 11.67 5.35 -6.97
N GLU A 216 12.79 5.07 -7.65
CA GLU A 216 13.53 6.04 -8.46
C GLU A 216 13.95 5.49 -9.83
N GLY A 217 14.19 6.40 -10.77
CA GLY A 217 14.79 6.11 -12.08
C GLY A 217 13.85 5.50 -13.14
N GLN A 218 14.43 5.27 -14.32
CA GLN A 218 13.70 4.82 -15.52
C GLN A 218 13.02 3.45 -15.36
N GLU A 219 13.55 2.58 -14.49
CA GLU A 219 12.95 1.27 -14.23
C GLU A 219 11.59 1.43 -13.53
N MET A 220 11.50 2.32 -12.53
CA MET A 220 10.25 2.64 -11.85
C MET A 220 9.22 3.22 -12.83
N GLU A 221 9.62 4.16 -13.69
CA GLU A 221 8.74 4.77 -14.69
C GLU A 221 8.20 3.74 -15.69
N ARG A 222 9.06 2.86 -16.22
CA ARG A 222 8.64 1.79 -17.15
C ARG A 222 7.71 0.78 -16.50
N LEU A 223 7.96 0.41 -15.24
CA LEU A 223 7.07 -0.49 -14.49
C LEU A 223 5.71 0.18 -14.24
N GLU A 224 5.73 1.47 -13.90
CA GLU A 224 4.53 2.26 -13.67
C GLU A 224 3.71 2.37 -14.95
N ASP A 225 4.32 2.69 -16.09
CA ASP A 225 3.63 2.77 -17.38
C ASP A 225 3.10 1.41 -17.84
N ALA A 226 3.87 0.33 -17.68
CA ALA A 226 3.44 -1.01 -18.04
C ALA A 226 2.17 -1.47 -17.29
N VAL A 227 2.04 -1.08 -16.02
CA VAL A 227 0.90 -1.46 -15.17
C VAL A 227 -0.23 -0.45 -15.29
N TRP A 228 0.07 0.85 -15.22
CA TRP A 228 -0.89 1.92 -15.05
C TRP A 228 -1.13 2.81 -16.27
N GLY A 229 -0.22 2.80 -17.26
CA GLY A 229 -0.33 3.59 -18.48
C GLY A 229 -1.51 3.16 -19.36
N GLU A 230 -2.12 4.11 -20.08
CA GLU A 230 -3.29 3.86 -20.92
C GLU A 230 -2.99 2.86 -22.05
N ASN A 231 -1.78 2.96 -22.61
CA ASN A 231 -1.29 2.14 -23.73
C ASN A 231 -0.54 0.88 -23.28
N GLY A 232 -0.46 0.59 -21.98
CA GLY A 232 0.23 -0.60 -21.48
C GLY A 232 -0.43 -1.89 -21.99
N GLU A 233 0.34 -2.93 -22.29
CA GLU A 233 -0.21 -4.21 -22.78
C GLU A 233 -0.48 -5.23 -21.65
N THR A 234 -0.04 -4.92 -20.43
CA THR A 234 -0.10 -5.84 -19.29
C THR A 234 -1.55 -6.20 -18.95
N LYS A 235 -1.84 -7.48 -18.84
CA LYS A 235 -3.14 -8.00 -18.37
C LYS A 235 -2.97 -8.60 -16.99
N GLY A 236 -4.01 -8.48 -16.17
CA GLY A 236 -3.96 -8.99 -14.81
C GLY A 236 -5.30 -8.85 -14.10
N TRP A 237 -5.24 -8.73 -12.79
CA TRP A 237 -6.38 -8.59 -11.91
C TRP A 237 -6.37 -7.24 -11.19
N GLU A 238 -7.53 -6.72 -10.82
CA GLU A 238 -7.67 -5.46 -10.10
C GLU A 238 -8.65 -5.61 -8.93
N ALA A 239 -8.27 -5.03 -7.80
CA ALA A 239 -9.12 -4.90 -6.62
C ALA A 239 -9.19 -3.42 -6.21
N ILE A 240 -10.40 -2.94 -5.94
CA ILE A 240 -10.65 -1.62 -5.36
C ILE A 240 -11.11 -1.84 -3.93
N LEU A 241 -10.32 -1.34 -2.98
CA LEU A 241 -10.54 -1.51 -1.54
C LEU A 241 -10.98 -0.20 -0.90
N GLY A 242 -12.02 -0.29 -0.08
CA GLY A 242 -12.41 0.72 0.90
C GLY A 242 -12.20 0.24 2.34
N SER A 243 -12.49 1.10 3.31
CA SER A 243 -12.36 0.77 4.74
C SER A 243 -13.08 -0.54 5.10
N GLY A 244 -12.36 -1.45 5.76
CA GLY A 244 -12.86 -2.76 6.19
C GLY A 244 -12.72 -3.88 5.15
N ASP A 245 -12.29 -3.56 3.93
CA ASP A 245 -11.98 -4.57 2.91
C ASP A 245 -10.59 -5.16 3.14
N GLY A 246 -10.47 -6.47 2.89
CA GLY A 246 -9.19 -7.16 2.80
C GLY A 246 -8.93 -7.72 1.40
N LEU A 247 -7.68 -7.88 1.03
CA LEU A 247 -7.24 -8.53 -0.20
C LEU A 247 -6.25 -9.62 0.16
N PHE A 248 -6.57 -10.85 -0.22
CA PHE A 248 -5.62 -11.94 -0.22
C PHE A 248 -4.73 -11.84 -1.46
N ILE A 249 -3.42 -11.67 -1.23
CA ILE A 249 -2.40 -11.69 -2.26
C ILE A 249 -1.61 -13.00 -2.10
N PRO A 250 -1.72 -13.94 -3.05
CA PRO A 250 -1.05 -15.22 -2.93
C PRO A 250 0.47 -15.09 -3.07
N LYS A 251 1.19 -16.09 -2.56
CA LYS A 251 2.66 -16.13 -2.64
C LYS A 251 3.13 -16.00 -4.09
N GLY A 252 4.12 -15.13 -4.31
CA GLY A 252 4.76 -14.97 -5.62
C GLY A 252 4.01 -14.08 -6.60
N TRP A 253 2.77 -13.68 -6.30
CA TRP A 253 2.04 -12.73 -7.12
C TRP A 253 2.68 -11.35 -7.09
N TRP A 254 2.77 -10.74 -8.27
CA TRP A 254 3.22 -9.37 -8.40
C TRP A 254 2.05 -8.42 -8.19
N HIS A 255 2.31 -7.28 -7.56
CA HIS A 255 1.28 -6.29 -7.30
C HIS A 255 1.85 -4.88 -7.25
N SER A 256 1.03 -3.93 -7.69
CA SER A 256 1.26 -2.49 -7.55
C SER A 256 0.03 -1.84 -6.94
N VAL A 257 0.24 -0.83 -6.11
CA VAL A 257 -0.81 -0.22 -5.28
C VAL A 257 -0.80 1.28 -5.50
N ARG A 258 -1.99 1.88 -5.70
CA ARG A 258 -2.19 3.33 -5.71
C ARG A 258 -3.32 3.72 -4.77
N SER A 259 -3.13 4.76 -3.97
CA SER A 259 -4.23 5.40 -3.25
C SER A 259 -4.76 6.60 -4.03
N PHE A 260 -6.05 6.88 -3.85
CA PHE A 260 -6.73 7.99 -4.50
C PHE A 260 -7.74 8.65 -3.56
N GLY A 261 -8.24 9.81 -3.95
CA GLY A 261 -9.19 10.59 -3.16
C GLY A 261 -8.53 11.62 -2.23
N ASP A 262 -9.32 12.15 -1.30
CA ASP A 262 -8.90 13.18 -0.33
C ASP A 262 -8.60 12.60 1.06
N GLY A 263 -8.00 13.43 1.92
CA GLY A 263 -7.79 13.10 3.33
C GLY A 263 -6.65 12.11 3.53
N ILE A 264 -6.86 11.09 4.38
CA ILE A 264 -5.88 10.09 4.75
C ILE A 264 -6.29 8.70 4.25
N SER A 265 -5.32 7.98 3.69
CA SER A 265 -5.40 6.56 3.38
C SER A 265 -4.55 5.78 4.38
N GLY A 266 -5.12 4.69 4.90
CA GLY A 266 -4.45 3.79 5.81
C GLY A 266 -4.68 2.34 5.43
N SER A 267 -3.63 1.52 5.51
CA SER A 267 -3.71 0.08 5.29
C SER A 267 -2.72 -0.66 6.17
N VAL A 268 -2.97 -1.94 6.39
CA VAL A 268 -2.09 -2.83 7.14
C VAL A 268 -1.94 -4.15 6.40
N ASN A 269 -0.72 -4.70 6.43
CA ASN A 269 -0.39 -5.97 5.84
C ASN A 269 -0.04 -6.97 6.93
N TRP A 270 -0.40 -8.23 6.68
CA TRP A 270 0.14 -9.36 7.43
C TRP A 270 0.59 -10.45 6.46
N TRP A 271 1.88 -10.77 6.53
CA TRP A 271 2.48 -11.88 5.81
C TRP A 271 2.58 -13.09 6.73
N PHE A 272 2.28 -14.27 6.22
CA PHE A 272 2.14 -15.48 7.03
C PHE A 272 2.56 -16.74 6.28
N ARG A 273 2.66 -17.90 6.95
CA ARG A 273 3.05 -19.17 6.31
C ARG A 273 2.06 -20.32 6.57
#